data_AF-A0A644UQE8-F1
#
_entry.id   AF-A0A644UQE8-F1
#
_cell.length_a   1.000
_cell.length_b   1.000
_cell.length_c   1.000
_cell.angle_alpha   90.00
_cell.angle_beta   90.00
_cell.angle_gamma   90.00
#
_symmetry.space_group_name_H-M   'P 1'
#
loop_
_entity.id
_entity.type
_entity.pdbx_description
1 polymer ?
#
loop_
_entity_poly.entity_id
_entity_poly.type
_entity_poly.pdbx_seq_one_letter_code
_entity_poly.pdbx_strand_id
1 'polypeptide(L)'
;MPSEPSDTLAAGIPCNPDTVYFVNDVLPILISGCAMSGCHDAASASDGVVLTSYASVMNTADIRPGNPGDSDLYERITDDDLDDRMPPPPMAALSPEQIQTIRLWIAQGAKNNYCDNGCDTTAFTFNAVILPLINNNCKGCHSGAQPSGNIRLEDYATIRQAAINGSLYGAVSHQPGFSPMPQNAAKLPDCNISQIRKWIENGTPNN
;
A
#
# COMPACT_ATOMS: atom_id res chain seq x y z
N MET A 1 -23.95 5.54 33.09
CA MET A 1 -23.32 4.63 32.12
C MET A 1 -23.22 5.40 30.82
N PRO A 2 -22.03 5.77 30.34
CA PRO A 2 -21.91 6.42 29.05
C PRO A 2 -22.21 5.40 27.96
N SER A 3 -23.12 5.76 27.06
CA SER A 3 -23.52 4.97 25.90
C SER A 3 -22.33 4.77 24.96
N GLU A 4 -22.02 3.50 24.68
CA GLU A 4 -21.09 3.10 23.61
C GLU A 4 -21.56 3.70 22.27
N PRO A 5 -20.64 4.16 21.40
CA PRO A 5 -21.01 4.63 20.08
C PRO A 5 -21.56 3.44 19.28
N SER A 6 -22.73 3.63 18.67
CA SER A 6 -23.41 2.63 17.85
C SER A 6 -22.46 1.95 16.88
N ASP A 7 -22.31 0.64 17.07
CA ASP A 7 -21.71 -0.31 16.13
C ASP A 7 -22.56 -0.32 14.86
N THR A 8 -22.33 0.68 14.01
CA THR A 8 -22.88 0.72 12.67
C THR A 8 -22.00 -0.24 11.87
N LEU A 9 -22.55 -1.39 11.51
CA LEU A 9 -22.01 -2.35 10.56
C LEU A 9 -21.24 -1.62 9.45
N ALA A 10 -19.92 -1.52 9.59
CA ALA A 10 -19.07 -0.96 8.56
C ALA A 10 -18.93 -2.03 7.47
N ALA A 11 -19.93 -2.09 6.58
CA ALA A 11 -19.76 -2.76 5.31
C ALA A 11 -18.58 -2.08 4.60
N GLY A 12 -17.53 -2.84 4.29
CA GLY A 12 -16.34 -2.31 3.65
C GLY A 12 -16.62 -1.63 2.31
N ILE A 13 -15.61 -0.98 1.76
CA ILE A 13 -15.67 -0.28 0.47
C ILE A 13 -15.48 -1.29 -0.67
N PRO A 14 -16.53 -1.65 -1.44
CA PRO A 14 -16.38 -2.56 -2.57
C PRO A 14 -15.50 -1.93 -3.66
N CYS A 15 -14.68 -2.76 -4.30
CA CYS A 15 -13.88 -2.35 -5.44
C CYS A 15 -14.75 -2.24 -6.68
N ASN A 16 -14.61 -1.16 -7.44
CA ASN A 16 -15.21 -1.00 -8.76
C ASN A 16 -14.15 -1.31 -9.83
N PRO A 17 -14.40 -2.24 -10.77
CA PRO A 17 -13.45 -2.58 -11.82
C PRO A 17 -13.07 -1.40 -12.74
N ASP A 18 -13.91 -0.37 -12.83
CA ASP A 18 -13.66 0.82 -13.65
C ASP A 18 -12.94 1.93 -12.89
N THR A 19 -12.61 1.72 -11.61
CA THR A 19 -11.95 2.71 -10.74
C THR A 19 -10.53 2.28 -10.45
N VAL A 20 -9.59 3.21 -10.67
CA VAL A 20 -8.22 3.07 -10.17
C VAL A 20 -8.16 3.68 -8.77
N TYR A 21 -7.57 2.94 -7.85
CA TYR A 21 -7.44 3.31 -6.46
C TYR A 21 -6.00 3.69 -6.14
N PHE A 22 -5.79 4.90 -5.62
CA PHE A 22 -4.44 5.37 -5.32
C PHE A 22 -3.69 4.42 -4.39
N VAL A 23 -4.34 3.99 -3.30
CA VAL A 23 -3.70 3.14 -2.29
C VAL A 23 -3.41 1.74 -2.82
N ASN A 24 -4.35 1.17 -3.59
CA ASN A 24 -4.25 -0.21 -4.06
C ASN A 24 -3.37 -0.35 -5.32
N ASP A 25 -3.44 0.61 -6.24
CA ASP A 25 -2.93 0.46 -7.61
C ASP A 25 -1.75 1.39 -7.92
N VAL A 26 -1.83 2.67 -7.53
CA VAL A 26 -0.84 3.68 -7.94
C VAL A 26 0.35 3.74 -7.00
N LEU A 27 0.09 3.83 -5.71
CA LEU A 27 1.12 4.00 -4.70
C LEU A 27 2.15 2.84 -4.73
N PRO A 28 1.77 1.56 -4.90
CA PRO A 28 2.76 0.48 -5.04
C PRO A 28 3.68 0.66 -6.25
N ILE A 29 3.19 1.19 -7.38
CA ILE A 29 4.01 1.48 -8.57
C ILE A 29 5.03 2.59 -8.23
N LEU A 30 4.57 3.67 -7.59
CA LEU A 30 5.44 4.80 -7.24
C LEU A 30 6.53 4.40 -6.23
N ILE A 31 6.19 3.57 -5.24
CA ILE A 31 7.15 3.13 -4.24
C ILE A 31 8.18 2.18 -4.84
N SER A 32 7.73 1.20 -5.62
CA SER A 32 8.61 0.18 -6.17
C SER A 32 9.49 0.71 -7.32
N GLY A 33 8.96 1.63 -8.13
CA GLY A 33 9.65 2.16 -9.29
C GLY A 33 10.42 3.47 -9.05
N CYS A 34 10.05 4.28 -8.05
CA CYS A 34 10.54 5.66 -7.97
C CYS A 34 10.98 6.10 -6.57
N ALA A 35 10.27 5.70 -5.51
CA ALA A 35 10.49 6.21 -4.16
C ALA A 35 11.63 5.45 -3.41
N MET A 36 12.84 5.55 -3.95
CA MET A 36 14.05 4.94 -3.41
C MET A 36 15.11 5.97 -3.03
N SER A 37 16.05 5.57 -2.17
CA SER A 37 17.15 6.39 -1.69
C SER A 37 17.98 6.93 -2.86
N GLY A 38 18.16 8.25 -2.90
CA GLY A 38 18.81 8.99 -3.98
C GLY A 38 17.91 9.30 -5.18
N CYS A 39 16.65 8.85 -5.18
CA CYS A 39 15.64 9.14 -6.19
C CYS A 39 14.48 9.92 -5.53
N HIS A 40 13.25 9.43 -5.54
CA HIS A 40 12.08 10.21 -5.09
C HIS A 40 11.50 9.74 -3.74
N ASP A 41 12.38 9.34 -2.81
CA ASP A 41 11.98 9.02 -1.43
C ASP A 41 11.80 10.27 -0.56
N ALA A 42 11.42 10.09 0.72
CA ALA A 42 11.20 11.23 1.62
C ALA A 42 12.50 11.86 2.16
N ALA A 43 13.61 11.13 2.16
CA ALA A 43 14.85 11.55 2.83
C ALA A 43 15.86 12.21 1.89
N SER A 44 15.82 11.86 0.61
CA SER A 44 16.84 12.17 -0.39
C SER A 44 16.25 12.52 -1.77
N ALA A 45 15.00 12.99 -1.78
CA ALA A 45 14.25 13.39 -2.96
C ALA A 45 15.07 14.22 -3.97
N SER A 46 15.33 13.63 -5.14
CA SER A 46 15.79 14.34 -6.33
C SER A 46 14.74 15.36 -6.73
N ASP A 47 15.22 16.57 -7.02
CA ASP A 47 14.43 17.73 -7.44
C ASP A 47 13.28 18.09 -6.47
N GLY A 48 13.38 17.65 -5.21
CA GLY A 48 12.36 17.86 -4.19
C GLY A 48 11.07 17.07 -4.41
N VAL A 49 11.05 16.11 -5.35
CA VAL A 49 9.88 15.29 -5.65
C VAL A 49 9.84 14.07 -4.73
N VAL A 50 8.77 13.94 -3.94
CA VAL A 50 8.59 12.87 -2.94
C VAL A 50 7.36 12.02 -3.28
N LEU A 51 7.57 10.75 -3.62
CA LEU A 51 6.53 9.84 -4.15
C LEU A 51 6.07 8.77 -3.15
N THR A 52 6.28 8.99 -1.85
CA THR A 52 6.00 8.01 -0.78
C THR A 52 4.60 8.07 -0.20
N SER A 53 3.81 9.10 -0.49
CA SER A 53 2.46 9.28 0.06
C SER A 53 1.56 10.07 -0.88
N TYR A 54 0.24 9.96 -0.72
CA TYR A 54 -0.71 10.76 -1.51
C TYR A 54 -0.41 12.27 -1.41
N ALA A 55 -0.25 12.76 -0.17
CA ALA A 55 -0.05 14.18 0.08
C ALA A 55 1.25 14.68 -0.58
N SER A 56 2.34 13.93 -0.46
CA SER A 56 3.61 14.31 -1.07
C SER A 56 3.53 14.26 -2.60
N VAL A 57 2.96 13.18 -3.18
CA VAL A 57 2.76 13.04 -4.62
C VAL A 57 2.00 14.23 -5.19
N MET A 58 0.85 14.58 -4.59
CA MET A 58 0.04 15.70 -5.07
C MET A 58 0.70 17.07 -4.90
N ASN A 59 1.59 17.21 -3.91
CA ASN A 59 2.25 18.49 -3.63
C ASN A 59 3.53 18.70 -4.43
N THR A 60 4.22 17.63 -4.84
CA THR A 60 5.58 17.74 -5.40
C THR A 60 5.69 17.24 -6.84
N ALA A 61 4.81 16.35 -7.31
CA ALA A 61 4.94 15.71 -8.63
C ALA A 61 4.15 16.39 -9.77
N ASP A 62 3.75 17.65 -9.54
CA ASP A 62 2.85 18.46 -10.38
C ASP A 62 1.74 17.67 -11.10
N ILE A 63 0.81 17.12 -10.31
CA ILE A 63 -0.35 16.41 -10.84
C ILE A 63 -1.48 17.40 -11.11
N ARG A 64 -2.07 17.34 -12.31
CA ARG A 64 -3.30 18.03 -12.68
C ARG A 64 -4.47 17.03 -12.70
N PRO A 65 -5.29 16.96 -11.63
CA PRO A 65 -6.45 16.08 -11.59
C PRO A 65 -7.34 16.23 -12.81
N GLY A 66 -7.63 15.12 -13.50
CA GLY A 66 -8.43 15.09 -14.71
C GLY A 66 -7.66 15.35 -16.01
N ASN A 67 -6.38 15.76 -15.94
CA ASN A 67 -5.59 16.08 -17.12
C ASN A 67 -4.19 15.42 -17.09
N PRO A 68 -4.09 14.15 -17.53
CA PRO A 68 -2.79 13.46 -17.59
C PRO A 68 -1.79 14.15 -18.52
N GLY A 69 -2.24 14.79 -19.60
CA GLY A 69 -1.35 15.45 -20.57
C GLY A 69 -0.75 16.76 -20.09
N ASP A 70 -1.17 17.24 -18.92
CA ASP A 70 -0.65 18.46 -18.27
C ASP A 70 -0.05 18.15 -16.90
N SER A 71 0.23 16.86 -16.63
CA SER A 71 0.81 16.39 -15.36
C SER A 71 2.25 15.95 -15.56
N ASP A 72 3.21 16.58 -14.90
CA ASP A 72 4.64 16.29 -15.04
C ASP A 72 4.95 14.81 -14.73
N LEU A 73 4.33 14.23 -13.69
CA LEU A 73 4.53 12.80 -13.39
C LEU A 73 4.25 11.91 -14.62
N TYR A 74 3.20 12.21 -15.38
CA TYR A 74 2.83 11.41 -16.55
C TYR A 74 3.74 11.69 -17.74
N GLU A 75 4.13 12.95 -17.94
CA GLU A 75 5.14 13.34 -18.93
C GLU A 75 6.45 12.57 -18.70
N ARG A 76 7.03 12.64 -17.51
CA ARG A 76 8.33 12.01 -17.22
C ARG A 76 8.33 10.50 -17.37
N ILE A 77 7.24 9.80 -17.06
CA ILE A 77 7.18 8.33 -17.24
C ILE A 77 6.90 7.90 -18.68
N THR A 78 6.58 8.85 -19.57
CA THR A 78 6.30 8.60 -21.00
C THR A 78 7.24 9.34 -21.94
N ASP A 79 8.26 10.02 -21.40
CA ASP A 79 9.21 10.79 -22.19
C ASP A 79 10.01 9.88 -23.13
N ASP A 80 10.19 10.35 -24.37
CA ASP A 80 10.97 9.67 -25.41
C ASP A 80 12.47 10.00 -25.26
N ASP A 81 12.81 11.12 -24.61
CA ASP A 81 14.20 11.45 -24.25
C ASP A 81 14.62 10.63 -23.02
N LEU A 82 15.66 9.83 -23.20
CA LEU A 82 16.15 8.94 -22.15
C LEU A 82 16.81 9.66 -20.98
N ASP A 83 17.24 10.90 -21.18
CA ASP A 83 17.84 11.72 -20.11
C ASP A 83 16.75 12.33 -19.20
N ASP A 84 15.53 12.52 -19.72
CA ASP A 84 14.39 13.07 -18.99
C ASP A 84 13.38 11.99 -18.53
N ARG A 85 13.40 10.81 -19.16
CA ARG A 85 12.51 9.69 -18.83
C ARG A 85 12.79 9.09 -17.46
N MET A 86 11.73 8.92 -16.68
CA MET A 86 11.75 8.29 -15.36
C MET A 86 11.07 6.91 -15.38
N PRO A 87 11.64 5.87 -14.73
CA PRO A 87 12.97 5.85 -14.12
C PRO A 87 14.09 5.95 -15.18
N PRO A 88 15.22 6.63 -14.87
CA PRO A 88 16.29 6.84 -15.83
C PRO A 88 17.05 5.54 -16.14
N PRO A 89 17.58 5.36 -17.35
CA PRO A 89 18.50 4.27 -17.64
C PRO A 89 19.68 4.24 -16.66
N PRO A 90 20.17 3.05 -16.25
CA PRO A 90 19.84 1.72 -16.79
C PRO A 90 18.58 1.07 -16.17
N MET A 91 17.79 1.79 -15.36
CA MET A 91 16.56 1.24 -14.82
C MET A 91 15.53 1.00 -15.93
N ALA A 92 14.79 -0.10 -15.79
CA ALA A 92 13.71 -0.42 -16.70
C ALA A 92 12.61 0.66 -16.61
N ALA A 93 12.03 1.00 -17.76
CA ALA A 93 10.82 1.80 -17.79
C ALA A 93 9.67 1.04 -17.09
N LEU A 94 8.66 1.78 -16.64
CA LEU A 94 7.41 1.18 -16.19
C LEU A 94 6.75 0.39 -17.33
N SER A 95 6.01 -0.66 -16.99
CA SER A 95 5.27 -1.41 -18.00
C SER A 95 4.14 -0.55 -18.59
N PRO A 96 3.70 -0.83 -19.83
CA PRO A 96 2.56 -0.13 -20.43
C PRO A 96 1.31 -0.14 -19.52
N GLU A 97 1.09 -1.23 -18.79
CA GLU A 97 -0.02 -1.38 -17.84
C GLU A 97 0.14 -0.47 -16.63
N GLN A 98 1.35 -0.35 -16.07
CA GLN A 98 1.64 0.54 -14.96
C GLN A 98 1.46 2.01 -15.36
N ILE A 99 1.96 2.39 -16.55
CA ILE A 99 1.77 3.74 -17.12
C ILE A 99 0.27 4.02 -17.30
N GLN A 100 -0.47 3.06 -17.86
CA GLN A 100 -1.91 3.18 -18.07
C GLN A 100 -2.69 3.31 -16.75
N THR A 101 -2.28 2.62 -15.68
CA THR A 101 -2.86 2.76 -14.34
C THR A 101 -2.68 4.18 -13.80
N ILE A 102 -1.47 4.74 -13.88
CA ILE A 102 -1.18 6.12 -13.44
C ILE A 102 -1.99 7.12 -14.27
N ARG A 103 -2.03 6.95 -15.60
CA ARG A 103 -2.81 7.79 -16.51
C ARG A 103 -4.29 7.82 -16.15
N LEU A 104 -4.88 6.65 -15.89
CA LEU A 104 -6.30 6.52 -15.54
C LEU A 104 -6.58 7.15 -14.18
N TRP A 105 -5.74 6.93 -13.18
CA TRP A 105 -5.92 7.56 -11.87
C TRP A 105 -5.92 9.09 -11.98
N ILE A 106 -4.98 9.68 -12.74
CA ILE A 106 -4.96 11.12 -12.99
C ILE A 106 -6.25 11.54 -13.70
N ALA A 107 -6.64 10.86 -14.79
CA ALA A 107 -7.87 11.15 -15.52
C ALA A 107 -9.14 11.05 -14.68
N GLN A 108 -9.16 10.17 -13.67
CA GLN A 108 -10.26 9.99 -12.71
C GLN A 108 -10.26 11.02 -11.56
N GLY A 109 -9.38 12.03 -11.65
CA GLY A 109 -9.31 13.14 -10.71
C GLY A 109 -8.29 12.92 -9.59
N ALA A 110 -7.30 12.04 -9.78
CA ALA A 110 -6.17 11.83 -8.87
C ALA A 110 -6.60 11.71 -7.39
N LYS A 111 -7.62 10.89 -7.12
CA LYS A 111 -8.25 10.82 -5.80
C LYS A 111 -7.38 10.06 -4.81
N ASN A 112 -7.43 10.43 -3.53
CA ASN A 112 -6.92 9.60 -2.44
C ASN A 112 -7.96 8.55 -2.05
N ASN A 113 -8.16 7.56 -2.92
CA ASN A 113 -9.17 6.52 -2.76
C ASN A 113 -8.52 5.15 -2.51
N TYR A 114 -9.30 4.28 -1.88
CA TYR A 114 -8.99 2.87 -1.71
C TYR A 114 -10.29 2.06 -1.79
N CYS A 115 -10.15 0.76 -2.03
CA CYS A 115 -11.20 -0.21 -1.78
C CYS A 115 -10.63 -1.34 -0.93
N ASP A 116 -11.50 -2.02 -0.20
CA ASP A 116 -11.16 -3.16 0.66
C ASP A 116 -11.94 -4.43 0.25
N ASN A 117 -12.54 -4.41 -0.95
CA ASN A 117 -13.35 -5.47 -1.51
C ASN A 117 -14.58 -5.84 -0.65
N GLY A 118 -15.17 -4.85 0.03
CA GLY A 118 -16.33 -5.08 0.89
C GLY A 118 -15.93 -5.76 2.20
N CYS A 119 -14.75 -5.41 2.73
CA CYS A 119 -14.21 -5.95 3.95
C CYS A 119 -15.24 -5.94 5.09
N ASP A 120 -15.47 -7.12 5.67
CA ASP A 120 -16.36 -7.32 6.80
C ASP A 120 -15.51 -7.50 8.05
N THR A 121 -15.52 -6.51 8.95
CA THR A 121 -14.76 -6.62 10.20
C THR A 121 -15.32 -7.66 11.17
N THR A 122 -16.46 -8.29 10.89
CA THR A 122 -16.96 -9.45 11.66
C THR A 122 -16.37 -10.76 11.15
N ALA A 123 -15.83 -10.79 9.93
CA ALA A 123 -15.04 -11.89 9.41
C ALA A 123 -13.55 -11.64 9.66
N PHE A 124 -12.92 -12.47 10.49
CA PHE A 124 -11.49 -12.32 10.84
C PHE A 124 -10.83 -13.67 11.15
N THR A 125 -11.34 -14.77 10.58
CA THR A 125 -10.72 -16.09 10.79
C THR A 125 -9.39 -16.20 10.04
N PHE A 126 -8.52 -17.08 10.52
CA PHE A 126 -7.18 -17.20 9.96
C PHE A 126 -7.20 -17.60 8.48
N ASN A 127 -7.91 -18.68 8.13
CA ASN A 127 -7.91 -19.23 6.78
C ASN A 127 -8.68 -18.36 5.78
N ALA A 128 -9.78 -17.73 6.22
CA ALA A 128 -10.64 -16.97 5.31
C ALA A 128 -10.16 -15.53 5.10
N VAL A 129 -9.48 -14.94 6.09
CA VAL A 129 -9.15 -13.51 6.07
C VAL A 129 -7.67 -13.27 6.27
N ILE A 130 -7.09 -13.72 7.38
CA ILE A 130 -5.70 -13.35 7.74
C ILE A 130 -4.70 -13.94 6.76
N LEU A 131 -4.83 -15.21 6.39
CA LEU A 131 -3.92 -15.89 5.49
C LEU A 131 -3.94 -15.28 4.08
N PRO A 132 -5.11 -15.03 3.44
CA PRO A 132 -5.17 -14.26 2.20
C PRO A 132 -4.55 -12.86 2.30
N LEU A 133 -4.79 -12.13 3.39
CA LEU A 133 -4.20 -10.81 3.61
C LEU A 133 -2.66 -10.87 3.65
N ILE A 134 -2.10 -11.82 4.40
CA ILE A 134 -0.65 -12.04 4.48
C ILE A 134 -0.09 -12.47 3.12
N ASN A 135 -0.78 -13.36 2.42
CA ASN A 135 -0.35 -13.83 1.10
C ASN A 135 -0.26 -12.70 0.08
N ASN A 136 -1.26 -11.81 0.07
CA ASN A 136 -1.36 -10.77 -0.93
C ASN A 136 -0.48 -9.54 -0.65
N ASN A 137 -0.21 -9.24 0.63
CA ASN A 137 0.42 -7.97 1.01
C ASN A 137 1.80 -8.12 1.67
N CYS A 138 2.18 -9.31 2.13
CA CYS A 138 3.36 -9.46 2.99
C CYS A 138 4.38 -10.47 2.43
N LYS A 139 3.91 -11.58 1.85
CA LYS A 139 4.81 -12.68 1.43
C LYS A 139 5.80 -12.33 0.33
N GLY A 140 5.56 -11.26 -0.44
CA GLY A 140 6.51 -10.78 -1.45
C GLY A 140 7.92 -10.54 -0.87
N CYS A 141 8.01 -10.09 0.38
CA CYS A 141 9.28 -9.84 1.07
C CYS A 141 9.50 -10.73 2.31
N HIS A 142 8.42 -11.18 2.97
CA HIS A 142 8.48 -11.92 4.23
C HIS A 142 8.29 -13.43 4.06
N SER A 143 8.86 -14.03 3.00
CA SER A 143 8.79 -15.47 2.76
C SER A 143 10.11 -16.04 2.23
N GLY A 144 10.19 -17.37 2.13
CA GLY A 144 11.34 -18.06 1.54
C GLY A 144 12.58 -18.14 2.44
N ALA A 145 13.73 -18.41 1.83
CA ALA A 145 14.99 -18.68 2.53
C ALA A 145 15.69 -17.41 3.06
N GLN A 146 15.41 -16.24 2.48
CA GLN A 146 16.02 -14.96 2.84
C GLN A 146 14.93 -13.88 3.01
N PRO A 147 14.04 -14.02 4.00
CA PRO A 147 12.99 -13.04 4.23
C PRO A 147 13.55 -11.72 4.74
N SER A 148 12.93 -10.61 4.32
CA SER A 148 13.28 -9.27 4.79
C SER A 148 13.15 -9.15 6.31
N GLY A 149 14.18 -8.58 6.94
CA GLY A 149 14.25 -8.45 8.40
C GLY A 149 14.31 -9.78 9.17
N ASN A 150 14.61 -10.90 8.49
CA ASN A 150 14.51 -12.26 9.04
C ASN A 150 13.09 -12.64 9.52
N ILE A 151 12.05 -11.97 9.02
CA ILE A 151 10.65 -12.19 9.41
C ILE A 151 9.96 -13.08 8.38
N ARG A 152 9.55 -14.29 8.77
CA ARG A 152 8.78 -15.22 7.94
C ARG A 152 7.29 -15.10 8.26
N LEU A 153 6.46 -15.04 7.22
CA LEU A 153 5.00 -14.98 7.28
C LEU A 153 4.40 -15.99 6.28
N GLU A 154 4.84 -17.24 6.35
CA GLU A 154 4.52 -18.26 5.34
C GLU A 154 3.45 -19.26 5.80
N ASP A 155 3.32 -19.45 7.12
CA ASP A 155 2.44 -20.42 7.75
C ASP A 155 1.80 -19.88 9.03
N TYR A 156 0.83 -20.61 9.57
CA TYR A 156 0.14 -20.22 10.79
C TYR A 156 1.08 -19.99 11.98
N ALA A 157 2.10 -20.84 12.16
CA ALA A 157 2.97 -20.76 13.33
C ALA A 157 3.79 -19.46 13.31
N THR A 158 4.36 -19.12 12.17
CA THR A 158 5.15 -17.91 11.96
C THR A 158 4.30 -16.63 11.98
N ILE A 159 3.13 -16.65 11.35
CA ILE A 159 2.18 -15.53 11.39
C ILE A 159 1.67 -15.29 12.82
N ARG A 160 1.29 -16.37 13.54
CA ARG A 160 0.88 -16.28 14.94
C ARG A 160 1.99 -15.73 15.81
N GLN A 161 3.24 -16.15 15.62
CA GLN A 161 4.37 -15.65 16.39
C GLN A 161 4.54 -14.13 16.24
N ALA A 162 4.41 -13.61 15.01
CA ALA A 162 4.45 -12.17 14.73
C ALA A 162 3.23 -11.43 15.32
N ALA A 163 2.07 -12.07 15.37
CA ALA A 163 0.89 -11.52 16.03
C ALA A 163 1.06 -11.41 17.55
N ILE A 164 1.45 -12.49 18.23
CA ILE A 164 1.50 -12.54 19.70
C ILE A 164 2.63 -11.68 20.29
N ASN A 165 3.71 -11.45 19.54
CA ASN A 165 4.80 -10.56 19.96
C ASN A 165 4.52 -9.08 19.61
N GLY A 166 3.34 -8.78 19.05
CA GLY A 166 2.89 -7.43 18.70
C GLY A 166 3.47 -6.88 17.39
N SER A 167 4.49 -7.52 16.80
CA SER A 167 5.18 -6.99 15.63
C SER A 167 4.28 -6.88 14.40
N LEU A 168 3.39 -7.85 14.17
CA LEU A 168 2.47 -7.83 13.03
C LEU A 168 1.55 -6.61 13.09
N TYR A 169 0.80 -6.46 14.18
CA TYR A 169 -0.15 -5.35 14.33
C TYR A 169 0.57 -4.00 14.41
N GLY A 170 1.64 -3.91 15.21
CA GLY A 170 2.40 -2.67 15.37
C GLY A 170 3.00 -2.16 14.06
N ALA A 171 3.54 -3.06 13.23
CA ALA A 171 4.10 -2.69 11.93
C ALA A 171 3.02 -2.24 10.93
N VAL A 172 1.93 -3.00 10.77
CA VAL A 172 0.89 -2.67 9.76
C VAL A 172 0.01 -1.48 10.13
N SER A 173 -0.07 -1.16 11.42
CA SER A 173 -0.76 0.05 11.93
C SER A 173 0.17 1.24 12.13
N HIS A 174 1.45 1.12 11.77
CA HIS A 174 2.47 2.17 11.90
C HIS A 174 2.59 2.71 13.34
N GLN A 175 2.53 1.83 14.34
CA GLN A 175 2.65 2.25 15.74
C GLN A 175 4.08 2.71 16.08
N PRO A 176 4.22 3.71 16.98
CA PRO A 176 5.52 4.10 17.50
C PRO A 176 6.29 2.92 18.10
N GLY A 177 7.57 2.80 17.76
CA GLY A 177 8.43 1.70 18.20
C GLY A 177 8.47 0.48 17.28
N PHE A 178 7.68 0.46 16.20
CA PHE A 178 7.73 -0.57 15.17
C PHE A 178 8.19 0.03 13.83
N SER A 179 8.89 -0.77 13.03
CA SER A 179 9.20 -0.40 11.64
C SER A 179 7.90 -0.41 10.82
N PRO A 180 7.49 0.70 10.18
CA PRO A 180 6.28 0.76 9.39
C PRO A 180 6.29 -0.23 8.22
N MET A 181 5.20 -0.98 8.05
CA MET A 181 5.05 -1.94 6.95
C MET A 181 3.68 -1.79 6.25
N PRO A 182 3.62 -1.90 4.91
CA PRO A 182 4.72 -2.23 3.99
C PRO A 182 5.80 -1.13 3.90
N GLN A 183 7.06 -1.53 3.69
CA GLN A 183 8.19 -0.60 3.74
C GLN A 183 8.03 0.50 2.69
N ASN A 184 8.24 1.76 3.11
CA ASN A 184 8.05 2.96 2.28
C ASN A 184 6.64 3.12 1.71
N ALA A 185 5.65 2.40 2.24
CA ALA A 185 4.26 2.46 1.80
C ALA A 185 3.32 3.06 2.85
N ALA A 186 2.11 3.39 2.39
CA ALA A 186 1.02 3.68 3.30
C ALA A 186 0.64 2.42 4.09
N LYS A 187 0.02 2.64 5.26
CA LYS A 187 -0.55 1.57 6.09
C LYS A 187 -1.53 0.72 5.28
N LEU A 188 -1.71 -0.54 5.70
CA LEU A 188 -2.82 -1.35 5.19
C LEU A 188 -4.16 -0.62 5.40
N PRO A 189 -5.20 -0.92 4.58
CA PRO A 189 -6.53 -0.39 4.81
C PRO A 189 -7.00 -0.64 6.25
N ASP A 190 -7.65 0.35 6.86
CA ASP A 190 -8.05 0.30 8.27
C ASP A 190 -8.96 -0.89 8.60
N CYS A 191 -9.74 -1.37 7.63
CA CYS A 191 -10.54 -2.57 7.78
C CYS A 191 -9.68 -3.83 7.93
N ASN A 192 -8.66 -4.01 7.10
CA ASN A 192 -7.73 -5.14 7.17
C ASN A 192 -6.95 -5.11 8.49
N ILE A 193 -6.51 -3.93 8.92
CA ILE A 193 -5.87 -3.72 10.23
C ILE A 193 -6.83 -4.13 11.36
N SER A 194 -8.12 -3.78 11.24
CA SER A 194 -9.16 -4.14 12.21
C SER A 194 -9.42 -5.64 12.26
N GLN A 195 -9.43 -6.34 11.12
CA GLN A 195 -9.56 -7.80 11.07
C GLN A 195 -8.35 -8.48 11.73
N ILE A 196 -7.12 -8.01 11.45
CA ILE A 196 -5.90 -8.48 12.12
C ILE A 196 -6.01 -8.28 13.63
N ARG A 197 -6.42 -7.09 14.08
CA ARG A 197 -6.61 -6.78 15.51
C ARG A 197 -7.63 -7.72 16.16
N LYS A 198 -8.81 -7.88 15.57
CA LYS A 198 -9.87 -8.76 16.11
C LYS A 198 -9.43 -10.23 16.15
N TRP A 199 -8.70 -10.71 15.15
CA TRP A 199 -8.12 -12.05 15.17
C TRP A 199 -7.12 -12.24 16.33
N ILE A 200 -6.26 -11.24 16.57
CA ILE A 200 -5.31 -11.24 17.69
C ILE A 200 -6.04 -11.21 19.03
N GLU A 201 -7.00 -10.30 19.19
CA GLU A 201 -7.84 -10.18 20.40
C GLU A 201 -8.64 -11.45 20.68
N ASN A 202 -9.03 -12.19 19.64
CA ASN A 202 -9.70 -13.49 19.75
C ASN A 202 -8.74 -14.67 20.02
N GLY A 203 -7.48 -14.40 20.36
CA GLY A 203 -6.51 -15.42 20.75
C GLY A 203 -5.79 -16.10 19.59
N THR A 204 -5.77 -15.50 18.40
CA THR A 204 -5.06 -16.01 17.20
C THR A 204 -5.46 -17.43 16.78
N PRO A 205 -6.75 -17.81 16.69
CA PRO A 205 -7.15 -19.17 16.36
C PRO A 205 -6.71 -19.56 14.93
N ASN A 206 -6.37 -20.85 14.73
CA ASN A 206 -6.12 -21.43 13.41
C ASN A 206 -7.42 -21.97 12.80
N ASN A 207 -8.30 -21.07 12.36
CA ASN A 207 -9.64 -21.41 11.86
C ASN A 207 -9.93 -20.85 10.47
#